data_AF-A0A958WDB8-F1
#
_entry.id   AF-A0A958WDB8-F1
#
_cell.length_a   1.000
_cell.length_b   1.000
_cell.length_c   1.000
_cell.angle_alpha   90.00
_cell.angle_beta   90.00
_cell.angle_gamma   90.00
#
_symmetry.space_group_name_H-M   'P 1'
#
loop_
_entity.id
_entity.type
_entity.pdbx_description
1 polymer ?
#
loop_
_entity_poly.entity_id
_entity_poly.type
_entity_poly.pdbx_seq_one_letter_code
_entity_poly.pdbx_strand_id
1 'polypeptide(L)'
;MTGWAKYLAIVAVVVLPQCRQEERPAGLLDKDEMVALLVDVYLSEAKVTVAGVPRDSAYKLFAHFDRSVTVSRGIADSTLTASYEYYFQRPEELEKILDAVIDTLNLREQRMAGTPD
;
A
#
# COMPACT_ATOMS: atom_id res chain seq x y z
N MET A 1 3.02 54.45 17.02
CA MET A 1 2.28 53.17 17.21
C MET A 1 2.66 52.12 16.15
N THR A 2 3.94 51.97 15.78
CA THR A 2 4.38 51.12 14.64
C THR A 2 5.37 50.01 15.04
N GLY A 3 5.57 49.79 16.34
CA GLY A 3 6.54 48.80 16.84
C GLY A 3 6.13 47.33 16.64
N TRP A 4 4.82 47.04 16.64
CA TRP A 4 4.26 45.69 16.58
C TRP A 4 4.21 45.11 15.15
N ALA A 5 4.14 45.97 14.13
CA ALA A 5 4.17 45.57 12.71
C ALA A 5 5.47 44.82 12.34
N LYS A 6 6.58 45.17 13.02
CA LYS A 6 7.89 44.51 12.84
C LYS A 6 7.87 43.07 13.34
N TYR A 7 7.20 42.82 14.47
CA TYR A 7 7.08 41.49 15.05
C TYR A 7 6.10 40.61 14.27
N LEU A 8 5.02 41.18 13.71
CA LEU A 8 4.11 40.46 12.82
C LEU A 8 4.78 40.00 11.52
N ALA A 9 5.66 40.81 10.94
CA ALA A 9 6.44 40.42 9.77
C ALA A 9 7.42 39.26 10.08
N ILE A 10 8.01 39.23 11.28
CA ILE A 10 8.92 38.16 11.71
C ILE A 10 8.15 36.85 11.93
N VAL A 11 6.95 36.90 12.51
CA VAL A 11 6.11 35.71 12.69
C VAL A 11 5.68 35.12 11.34
N ALA A 12 5.40 35.96 10.33
CA ALA A 12 5.01 35.49 9.00
C ALA A 12 6.13 34.75 8.23
N VAL A 13 7.41 35.05 8.51
CA VAL A 13 8.56 34.38 7.87
C VAL A 13 8.85 33.01 8.49
N VAL A 14 8.50 32.80 9.76
CA VAL A 14 8.74 31.52 10.47
C VAL A 14 7.70 30.44 10.09
N VAL A 15 6.59 30.82 9.47
CA VAL A 15 5.49 29.91 9.07
C VAL A 15 5.56 29.49 7.59
N LEU A 16 6.67 29.76 6.89
CA LEU A 16 6.82 29.23 5.53
C LEU A 16 6.81 27.68 5.59
N PRO A 17 5.91 27.04 4.83
CA PRO A 17 5.62 25.63 4.99
C PRO A 17 6.85 24.83 4.59
N GLN A 18 7.17 23.78 5.36
CA GLN A 18 8.09 22.75 4.92
C GLN A 18 7.47 21.99 3.73
N CYS A 19 7.50 22.59 2.54
CA CYS A 19 7.50 21.81 1.31
C CYS A 19 8.87 21.14 1.20
N ARG A 20 9.07 20.09 2.00
CA ARG A 20 10.14 19.14 1.75
C ARG A 20 9.57 18.18 0.72
N GLN A 21 9.96 18.37 -0.53
CA GLN A 21 9.66 17.40 -1.58
C GLN A 21 10.49 16.15 -1.23
N GLU A 22 9.85 15.21 -0.54
CA GLU A 22 10.56 14.02 -0.08
C GLU A 22 10.75 13.10 -1.27
N GLU A 23 12.01 13.01 -1.73
CA GLU A 23 12.38 12.15 -2.83
C GLU A 23 12.18 10.68 -2.43
N ARG A 24 11.50 9.93 -3.29
CA ARG A 24 11.21 8.51 -3.05
C ARG A 24 12.54 7.73 -3.02
N PRO A 25 12.80 6.93 -1.96
CA PRO A 25 14.00 6.10 -1.90
C PRO A 25 14.06 5.15 -3.11
N ALA A 26 15.25 5.00 -3.68
CA ALA A 26 15.48 4.04 -4.76
C ALA A 26 15.30 2.60 -4.26
N GLY A 27 14.78 1.72 -5.11
CA GLY A 27 14.64 0.29 -4.81
C GLY A 27 13.39 -0.10 -4.02
N LEU A 28 12.43 0.80 -3.86
CA LEU A 28 11.08 0.50 -3.35
C LEU A 28 10.15 0.03 -4.46
N LEU A 29 9.17 -0.81 -4.12
CA LEU A 29 8.07 -1.16 -5.02
C LEU A 29 7.30 0.09 -5.41
N ASP A 30 7.01 0.24 -6.70
CA ASP A 30 6.10 1.29 -7.15
C ASP A 30 4.65 1.01 -6.80
N LYS A 31 3.78 1.98 -7.08
CA LYS A 31 2.37 1.88 -6.72
C LYS A 31 1.71 0.72 -7.45
N ASP A 32 2.03 0.51 -8.71
CA ASP A 32 1.43 -0.53 -9.53
C ASP A 32 1.93 -1.91 -9.10
N GLU A 33 3.22 -2.04 -8.78
CA GLU A 33 3.82 -3.22 -8.18
C GLU A 33 3.19 -3.55 -6.82
N MET A 34 2.97 -2.53 -5.98
CA MET A 34 2.32 -2.70 -4.67
C MET A 34 0.86 -3.10 -4.81
N VAL A 35 0.11 -2.49 -5.73
CA VAL A 35 -1.28 -2.89 -6.06
C VAL A 35 -1.31 -4.34 -6.52
N ALA A 36 -0.45 -4.70 -7.48
CA ALA A 36 -0.39 -6.06 -8.00
C ALA A 36 0.00 -7.08 -6.92
N LEU A 37 0.89 -6.72 -6.00
CA LEU A 37 1.26 -7.56 -4.86
C LEU A 37 0.08 -7.76 -3.92
N LEU A 38 -0.57 -6.68 -3.48
CA LEU A 38 -1.69 -6.73 -2.55
C LEU A 38 -2.88 -7.49 -3.10
N VAL A 39 -3.20 -7.33 -4.38
CA VAL A 39 -4.25 -8.12 -5.06
C VAL A 39 -3.97 -9.62 -4.93
N ASP A 40 -2.72 -10.05 -5.13
CA ASP A 40 -2.36 -11.46 -5.01
C ASP A 40 -2.38 -11.96 -3.57
N VAL A 41 -1.98 -11.12 -2.61
CA VAL A 41 -2.08 -11.41 -1.18
C VAL A 41 -3.54 -11.64 -0.79
N TYR A 42 -4.45 -10.72 -1.12
CA TYR A 42 -5.88 -10.84 -0.80
C TYR A 42 -6.53 -12.05 -1.47
N LEU A 43 -6.16 -12.35 -2.72
CA LEU A 43 -6.65 -13.56 -3.39
C LEU A 43 -6.12 -14.85 -2.75
N SER A 44 -4.88 -14.83 -2.26
CA SER A 44 -4.31 -15.97 -1.55
C SER A 44 -5.00 -16.19 -0.20
N GLU A 45 -5.28 -15.11 0.53
CA GLU A 45 -6.06 -15.16 1.76
C GLU A 45 -7.49 -15.67 1.52
N ALA A 46 -8.15 -15.19 0.48
CA ALA A 46 -9.49 -15.66 0.09
C ALA A 46 -9.49 -17.16 -0.23
N LYS A 47 -8.48 -17.67 -0.95
CA LYS A 47 -8.32 -19.10 -1.22
C LYS A 47 -8.17 -19.92 0.06
N VAL A 48 -7.35 -19.46 1.01
CA VAL A 48 -7.17 -20.12 2.30
C VAL A 48 -8.48 -20.13 3.10
N THR A 49 -9.21 -19.02 3.07
CA THR A 49 -10.48 -18.86 3.76
C THR A 49 -11.55 -19.80 3.20
N VAL A 50 -11.68 -19.88 1.87
CA VAL A 50 -12.65 -20.76 1.19
C VAL A 50 -12.28 -22.24 1.35
N ALA A 51 -11.01 -22.57 1.56
CA ALA A 51 -10.57 -23.95 1.79
C ALA A 51 -11.09 -24.56 3.12
N GLY A 52 -11.67 -23.76 4.02
CA GLY A 52 -12.32 -24.26 5.24
C GLY A 52 -11.37 -24.86 6.26
N VAL A 53 -10.09 -24.47 6.21
CA VAL A 53 -9.03 -25.01 7.06
C VAL A 53 -9.11 -24.37 8.48
N PRO A 54 -8.89 -25.13 9.57
CA PRO A 54 -8.85 -24.56 10.92
C PRO A 54 -7.87 -23.40 11.05
N ARG A 55 -8.19 -22.40 11.88
CA ARG A 55 -7.44 -21.13 11.99
C ARG A 55 -5.91 -21.29 12.09
N ASP A 56 -5.45 -22.19 12.97
CA ASP A 56 -4.00 -22.38 13.19
C ASP A 56 -3.31 -22.99 11.95
N SER A 57 -4.02 -23.85 11.23
CA SER A 57 -3.58 -24.45 9.98
C SER A 57 -3.67 -23.46 8.81
N ALA A 58 -4.69 -22.59 8.80
CA ALA A 58 -4.87 -21.52 7.82
C ALA A 58 -3.71 -20.51 7.89
N TYR A 59 -3.25 -20.15 9.10
CA TYR A 59 -2.10 -19.26 9.28
C TYR A 59 -0.82 -19.84 8.65
N LYS A 60 -0.53 -21.12 8.90
CA LYS A 60 0.63 -21.79 8.28
C LYS A 60 0.51 -21.86 6.77
N LEU A 61 -0.67 -22.18 6.26
CA LEU A 61 -0.91 -22.26 4.83
C LEU A 61 -0.74 -20.89 4.15
N PHE A 62 -1.26 -19.82 4.76
CA PHE A 62 -1.09 -18.46 4.27
C PHE A 62 0.38 -18.03 4.24
N ALA A 63 1.17 -18.35 5.27
CA ALA A 63 2.61 -18.04 5.27
C ALA A 63 3.36 -18.67 4.08
N HIS A 64 2.95 -19.85 3.62
CA HIS A 64 3.49 -20.45 2.40
C HIS A 64 3.08 -19.68 1.14
N PHE A 65 1.82 -19.23 1.06
CA PHE A 65 1.35 -18.42 -0.05
C PHE A 65 2.04 -17.06 -0.12
N ASP A 66 2.13 -16.35 1.01
CA ASP A 66 2.79 -15.05 1.12
C ASP A 66 4.24 -15.12 0.60
N ARG A 67 5.01 -16.11 1.07
CA ARG A 67 6.36 -16.37 0.56
C ARG A 67 6.38 -16.70 -0.93
N SER A 68 5.40 -17.45 -1.44
CA SER A 68 5.35 -17.78 -2.87
C SER A 68 5.06 -16.55 -3.74
N VAL A 69 4.22 -15.64 -3.24
CA VAL A 69 3.82 -14.40 -3.91
C VAL A 69 4.99 -13.43 -4.02
N THR A 70 5.83 -13.32 -2.99
CA THR A 70 7.04 -12.46 -3.01
C THR A 70 8.15 -13.06 -3.86
N VAL A 71 8.42 -14.37 -3.73
CA VAL A 71 9.46 -15.07 -4.50
C VAL A 71 9.14 -15.07 -6.00
N SER A 72 7.88 -15.31 -6.39
CA SER A 72 7.47 -15.32 -7.80
C SER A 72 7.64 -13.97 -8.50
N ARG A 73 7.63 -12.87 -7.72
CA ARG A 73 7.86 -11.51 -8.21
C ARG A 73 9.32 -11.06 -8.13
N GLY A 74 10.21 -11.87 -7.55
CA GLY A 74 11.61 -11.48 -7.34
C GLY A 74 11.79 -10.37 -6.29
N ILE A 75 10.81 -10.18 -5.40
CA ILE A 75 10.83 -9.12 -4.39
C ILE A 75 11.63 -9.62 -3.19
N ALA A 76 12.68 -8.88 -2.82
CA ALA A 76 13.43 -9.15 -1.60
C ALA A 76 12.62 -8.73 -0.36
N ASP A 77 12.72 -9.50 0.73
CA ASP A 77 12.01 -9.19 1.99
C ASP A 77 12.31 -7.77 2.49
N SER A 78 13.56 -7.31 2.37
CA SER A 78 13.97 -5.95 2.74
C SER A 78 13.28 -4.87 1.91
N THR A 79 13.11 -5.11 0.60
CA THR A 79 12.40 -4.20 -0.31
C THR A 79 10.92 -4.14 0.07
N LEU A 80 10.31 -5.28 0.39
CA LEU A 80 8.92 -5.34 0.80
C LEU A 80 8.67 -4.57 2.10
N THR A 81 9.47 -4.83 3.14
CA THR A 81 9.36 -4.14 4.42
C THR A 81 9.54 -2.62 4.26
N ALA A 82 10.57 -2.19 3.53
CA ALA A 82 10.82 -0.77 3.29
C ALA A 82 9.69 -0.11 2.48
N SER A 83 9.09 -0.83 1.54
CA SER A 83 7.98 -0.32 0.72
C SER A 83 6.71 -0.15 1.57
N TYR A 84 6.39 -1.11 2.44
CA TYR A 84 5.29 -0.97 3.38
C TYR A 84 5.48 0.22 4.31
N GLU A 85 6.66 0.35 4.92
CA GLU A 85 6.96 1.48 5.80
C GLU A 85 6.83 2.83 5.09
N TYR A 86 7.33 2.92 3.84
CA TYR A 86 7.23 4.11 3.02
C TYR A 86 5.78 4.55 2.77
N TYR A 87 4.91 3.61 2.39
CA TYR A 87 3.50 3.90 2.10
C TYR A 87 2.66 4.11 3.36
N PHE A 88 2.97 3.45 4.48
CA PHE A 88 2.28 3.70 5.75
C PHE A 88 2.52 5.12 6.30
N GLN A 89 3.69 5.70 6.02
CA GLN A 89 3.99 7.09 6.37
C GLN A 89 3.34 8.11 5.40
N ARG A 90 2.70 7.64 4.32
CA ARG A 90 2.11 8.46 3.25
C ARG A 90 0.65 8.06 3.00
N PRO A 91 -0.27 8.44 3.91
CA PRO A 91 -1.65 7.96 3.88
C PRO A 91 -2.37 8.25 2.57
N GLU A 92 -2.16 9.41 1.93
CA GLU A 92 -2.76 9.73 0.63
C GLU A 92 -2.26 8.83 -0.51
N GLU A 93 -1.03 8.34 -0.44
CA GLU A 93 -0.51 7.39 -1.43
C GLU A 93 -1.02 5.98 -1.17
N LEU A 94 -1.10 5.60 0.11
CA LEU A 94 -1.64 4.31 0.52
C LEU A 94 -3.12 4.18 0.19
N GLU A 95 -3.92 5.23 0.40
CA GLU A 95 -5.33 5.27 0.04
C GLU A 95 -5.52 4.97 -1.45
N LYS A 96 -4.76 5.64 -2.32
CA LYS A 96 -4.79 5.38 -3.78
C LYS A 96 -4.42 3.95 -4.15
N ILE A 97 -3.45 3.35 -3.44
CA ILE A 97 -3.08 1.94 -3.62
C ILE A 97 -4.26 1.05 -3.23
N LEU A 98 -4.87 1.27 -2.07
CA LEU A 98 -5.98 0.47 -1.58
C LEU A 98 -7.23 0.61 -2.47
N ASP A 99 -7.56 1.81 -2.92
CA ASP A 99 -8.65 2.06 -3.86
C ASP A 99 -8.44 1.28 -5.16
N ALA A 100 -7.22 1.33 -5.72
CA ALA A 100 -6.88 0.59 -6.93
C ALA A 100 -6.94 -0.95 -6.72
N VAL A 101 -6.59 -1.44 -5.53
CA VAL A 101 -6.75 -2.86 -5.17
C VAL A 101 -8.24 -3.23 -5.16
N ILE A 102 -9.08 -2.44 -4.50
CA ILE A 102 -10.53 -2.66 -4.42
C ILE A 102 -11.15 -2.65 -5.82
N ASP A 103 -10.82 -1.65 -6.64
CA ASP A 103 -11.30 -1.55 -8.02
C ASP A 103 -10.89 -2.77 -8.85
N THR A 104 -9.63 -3.22 -8.71
CA THR A 104 -9.13 -4.40 -9.41
C THR A 104 -9.89 -5.66 -9.02
N LEU A 105 -10.18 -5.85 -7.74
CA LEU A 105 -10.93 -7.00 -7.24
C LEU A 105 -12.40 -6.96 -7.70
N ASN A 106 -13.05 -5.80 -7.60
CA ASN A 106 -14.42 -5.58 -8.07
C ASN A 106 -14.56 -5.88 -9.57
N LEU A 107 -13.62 -5.39 -10.39
CA LEU A 107 -13.62 -5.67 -11.83
C LEU A 107 -13.45 -7.17 -12.13
N ARG A 108 -12.65 -7.89 -11.33
CA ARG A 108 -12.51 -9.35 -11.46
C ARG A 108 -13.81 -10.06 -11.10
N GLU A 109 -14.47 -9.65 -10.02
CA GLU A 109 -15.76 -10.22 -9.60
C GLU A 109 -16.85 -10.03 -10.66
N GLN A 110 -17.00 -8.81 -11.18
CA GLN A 110 -17.97 -8.50 -12.23
C GLN A 110 -17.75 -9.33 -13.51
N ARG A 111 -16.50 -9.56 -13.90
CA ARG A 111 -16.16 -10.43 -15.05
C ARG A 111 -16.58 -11.88 -14.82
N MET A 112 -16.44 -12.38 -13.59
CA MET A 112 -16.87 -13.73 -13.24
C MET A 112 -18.41 -13.83 -13.20
N ALA A 113 -19.10 -12.80 -12.69
CA ALA A 113 -20.56 -12.78 -12.63
C ALA A 113 -21.24 -12.55 -14.00
N GLY A 114 -20.56 -11.93 -14.95
CA GLY A 114 -21.09 -11.58 -16.27
C GLY A 114 -20.93 -12.63 -17.38
N THR A 115 -20.39 -13.82 -17.08
CA THR A 115 -20.26 -14.90 -18.08
C THR A 115 -21.52 -15.77 -18.03
N PRO A 116 -22.38 -15.80 -19.09
CA PRO A 116 -23.46 -16.79 -19.19
C PRO A 116 -22.85 -18.15 -19.53
N ASP A 117 -23.29 -19.20 -18.83
CA ASP A 117 -23.01 -20.61 -19.17
C ASP A 117 -23.45 -20.98 -20.60
#